data_AF-A0A377ZEY8-F1
#
_entry.id   AF-A0A377ZEY8-F1
#
_cell.length_a   1.000
_cell.length_b   1.000
_cell.length_c   1.000
_cell.angle_alpha   90.00
_cell.angle_beta   90.00
_cell.angle_gamma   90.00
#
_symmetry.space_group_name_H-M   'P 1'
#
loop_
_entity.id
_entity.type
_entity.pdbx_description
1 polymer ?
#
loop_
_entity_poly.entity_id
_entity_poly.type
_entity_poly.pdbx_seq_one_letter_code
_entity_poly.pdbx_strand_id
1 'polypeptide(L)'
;MLHTISRQRATFIFIITLLCFIGLFSPVQGRAADLPDRAEVQSQLNTLNKQKELTPQDKLVQQDLTQTLETLDKIERIKSETAQLRQQVEQAPAKLRQAVESLNNLSDVPNDDATRKTLSTLSLRQLESRVTQTLDDLQNAQNDLATYNSQLVSLQTQPERVQNAMFNASQQLQQIRNRLNGTSVGDETLRPTQQVLLQAQQALLNAQIEQQRKSLEGNTILQDTLQKQRDYVTAWSNRLEHQLQLLQEAVNSKRLTLTEKTAQEAVTPDETARIQANPLVKQELDINHQLSEKLIQATENGNQLVQRNIQVKNWLDRALQSERDIKEQISVLRGSLLLSRILYQQQQTLPSADELQDMTNRIADLRLEQFEVNQQRDALFQSDAFVAKLEEGHSSEVNDEVHAALLEVIDMRRELLDQFNKQLGNQLMMAINLQINQQQLMSVSSSLKEILTQQIFWVNSNKPMDWEWIKAFPEALKGQFKAMKITVNWEKSVACGVCRFPGRFTAAVDCRPHPLASAVAQGLSGKACFPGGTAAQRYPTAYAEGDPDRSDPRLTGGAVDSGYRSDLTHHAVKY
;
A
#
# COMPACT_ATOMS: atom_id res chain seq x y z
N MET A 1 33.43 37.46 72.93
CA MET A 1 32.01 37.54 72.54
C MET A 1 31.73 37.36 71.03
N LEU A 2 32.72 37.41 70.12
CA LEU A 2 32.44 37.32 68.67
C LEU A 2 32.08 35.90 68.16
N HIS A 3 32.64 34.83 68.74
CA HIS A 3 32.36 33.45 68.28
C HIS A 3 30.94 32.93 68.56
N THR A 4 30.24 33.46 69.57
CA THR A 4 28.88 33.01 69.91
C THR A 4 27.82 33.51 68.92
N ILE A 5 27.99 34.73 68.39
CA ILE A 5 27.07 35.37 67.44
C ILE A 5 27.12 34.68 66.06
N SER A 6 28.31 34.27 65.60
CA SER A 6 28.48 33.48 64.38
C SER A 6 27.72 32.15 64.43
N ARG A 7 27.82 31.43 65.55
CA ARG A 7 27.22 30.10 65.73
C ARG A 7 25.68 30.15 65.75
N GLN A 8 25.10 31.18 66.39
CA GLN A 8 23.64 31.38 66.40
C GLN A 8 23.06 31.73 65.02
N ARG A 9 23.79 32.50 64.20
CA ARG A 9 23.37 32.81 62.82
C ARG A 9 23.41 31.57 61.92
N ALA A 10 24.44 30.73 62.04
CA ALA A 10 24.54 29.48 61.31
C ALA A 10 23.37 28.52 61.65
N THR A 11 23.02 28.37 62.94
CA THR A 11 21.87 27.54 63.35
C THR A 11 20.53 28.09 62.85
N PHE A 12 20.34 29.42 62.83
CA PHE A 12 19.11 30.02 62.31
C PHE A 12 18.92 29.78 60.81
N ILE A 13 20.00 29.95 60.02
CA ILE A 13 19.97 29.67 58.58
C ILE A 13 19.66 28.20 58.33
N PHE A 14 20.30 27.27 59.07
CA PHE A 14 20.07 25.83 58.92
C PHE A 14 18.64 25.42 59.27
N ILE A 15 18.04 26.02 60.30
CA ILE A 15 16.63 25.79 60.68
C ILE A 15 15.68 26.31 59.59
N ILE A 16 15.94 27.48 59.01
CA ILE A 16 15.13 28.05 57.92
C ILE A 16 15.24 27.19 56.66
N THR A 17 16.44 26.74 56.26
CA THR A 17 16.61 25.86 55.10
C THR A 17 15.97 24.48 55.33
N LEU A 18 16.00 23.95 56.56
CA LEU A 18 15.33 22.69 56.92
C LEU A 18 13.80 22.84 56.84
N LEU A 19 13.24 23.95 57.35
CA LEU A 19 11.81 24.26 57.23
C LEU A 19 11.36 24.44 55.77
N CYS A 20 12.18 25.09 54.93
CA CYS A 20 11.91 25.17 53.49
C CYS A 20 11.98 23.81 52.78
N PHE A 21 12.87 22.89 53.21
CA PHE A 21 12.94 21.54 52.64
C PHE A 21 11.73 20.67 53.05
N ILE A 22 11.27 20.78 54.30
CA ILE A 22 10.08 20.06 54.78
C ILE A 22 8.81 20.59 54.08
N GLY A 23 8.74 21.89 53.79
CA GLY A 23 7.65 22.50 53.03
C GLY A 23 7.50 22.01 51.57
N LEU A 24 8.55 21.45 50.98
CA LEU A 24 8.54 20.91 49.60
C LEU A 24 8.16 19.42 49.52
N PHE A 25 8.10 18.71 50.65
CA PHE A 25 7.77 17.28 50.73
C PHE A 25 6.56 16.97 51.62
N SER A 26 5.65 17.93 51.81
CA SER A 26 4.30 17.62 52.28
C SER A 26 3.59 16.78 51.21
N PRO A 27 3.20 15.53 51.48
CA PRO A 27 2.25 14.85 50.62
C PRO A 27 0.93 15.61 50.77
N VAL A 28 0.59 16.42 49.78
CA VAL A 28 -0.78 16.92 49.61
C VAL A 28 -1.62 15.71 49.21
N GLN A 29 -1.99 14.90 50.21
CA GLN A 29 -3.20 14.10 50.20
C GLN A 29 -4.38 15.07 50.26
N GLY A 30 -4.52 15.87 49.20
CA GLY A 30 -5.84 16.29 48.78
C GLY A 30 -6.60 14.98 48.57
N ARG A 31 -7.60 14.73 49.43
CA ARG A 31 -8.53 13.63 49.17
C ARG A 31 -8.96 13.78 47.72
N ALA A 32 -8.85 12.71 46.95
CA ALA A 32 -9.62 12.63 45.73
C ALA A 32 -11.07 12.94 46.16
N ALA A 33 -11.67 13.98 45.57
CA ALA A 33 -13.11 14.08 45.63
C ALA A 33 -13.59 12.79 44.98
N ASP A 34 -14.19 11.91 45.76
CA ASP A 34 -14.70 10.63 45.24
C ASP A 34 -15.66 10.99 44.11
N LEU A 35 -15.28 10.59 42.90
CA LEU A 35 -16.10 10.81 41.72
C LEU A 35 -17.42 10.08 41.98
N PRO A 36 -18.57 10.75 41.80
CA PRO A 36 -19.86 10.13 42.09
C PRO A 36 -20.02 8.89 41.21
N ASP A 37 -20.58 7.83 41.80
CA ASP A 37 -20.73 6.59 41.07
C ASP A 37 -21.70 6.78 39.89
N ARG A 38 -21.43 6.06 38.80
CA ARG A 38 -22.24 6.11 37.57
C ARG A 38 -23.70 5.77 37.86
N ALA A 39 -23.96 4.81 38.76
CA ALA A 39 -25.33 4.45 39.13
C ALA A 39 -26.01 5.55 39.95
N GLU A 40 -25.27 6.32 40.75
CA GLU A 40 -25.80 7.44 41.53
C GLU A 40 -26.22 8.60 40.62
N VAL A 41 -25.34 9.04 39.71
CA VAL A 41 -25.64 10.10 38.73
C VAL A 41 -26.81 9.70 37.82
N GLN A 42 -26.87 8.44 37.39
CA GLN A 42 -27.99 7.89 36.61
C GLN A 42 -29.30 7.88 37.43
N SER A 43 -29.25 7.57 38.72
CA SER A 43 -30.42 7.58 39.61
C SER A 43 -30.97 9.00 39.81
N GLN A 44 -30.10 10.00 39.97
CA GLN A 44 -30.47 11.41 40.04
C GLN A 44 -31.17 11.87 38.74
N LEU A 45 -30.58 11.55 37.58
CA LEU A 45 -31.15 11.87 36.26
C LEU A 45 -32.50 11.15 36.02
N ASN A 46 -32.62 9.88 36.40
CA ASN A 46 -33.86 9.11 36.34
C ASN A 46 -34.95 9.66 37.27
N THR A 47 -34.56 10.35 38.35
CA THR A 47 -35.50 10.98 39.30
C THR A 47 -35.97 12.33 38.77
N LEU A 48 -35.10 13.13 38.16
CA LEU A 48 -35.46 14.37 37.44
C LEU A 48 -36.44 14.07 36.30
N ASN A 49 -36.14 13.06 35.47
CA ASN A 49 -36.96 12.68 34.31
C ASN A 49 -38.39 12.18 34.67
N LYS A 50 -38.68 11.91 35.94
CA LYS A 50 -40.03 11.52 36.41
C LYS A 50 -40.94 12.71 36.72
N GLN A 51 -40.41 13.93 36.75
CA GLN A 51 -41.20 15.14 37.00
C GLN A 51 -41.96 15.55 35.72
N LYS A 52 -43.24 15.92 35.86
CA LYS A 52 -44.12 16.24 34.71
C LYS A 52 -43.79 17.58 34.04
N GLU A 53 -43.22 18.52 34.76
CA GLU A 53 -42.76 19.81 34.25
C GLU A 53 -41.36 20.08 34.81
N LEU A 54 -40.41 20.35 33.92
CA LEU A 54 -39.02 20.69 34.25
C LEU A 54 -38.85 22.22 34.17
N THR A 55 -38.42 22.85 35.25
CA THR A 55 -38.10 24.29 35.23
C THR A 55 -36.87 24.55 34.34
N PRO A 56 -36.60 25.80 33.92
CA PRO A 56 -35.38 26.14 33.21
C PRO A 56 -34.10 25.72 33.94
N GLN A 57 -34.12 25.73 35.29
CA GLN A 57 -33.00 25.29 36.12
C GLN A 57 -32.86 23.76 36.12
N ASP A 58 -33.96 23.01 36.15
CA ASP A 58 -33.92 21.54 36.11
C ASP A 58 -33.39 21.04 34.76
N LYS A 59 -33.67 21.75 33.66
CA LYS A 59 -33.09 21.43 32.34
C LYS A 59 -31.56 21.59 32.32
N LEU A 60 -31.03 22.61 33.01
CA LEU A 60 -29.57 22.78 33.17
C LEU A 60 -28.98 21.68 34.06
N VAL A 61 -29.67 21.28 35.14
CA VAL A 61 -29.28 20.14 35.98
C VAL A 61 -29.28 18.83 35.20
N GLN A 62 -30.32 18.58 34.40
CA GLN A 62 -30.43 17.42 33.52
C GLN A 62 -29.27 17.35 32.53
N GLN A 63 -28.89 18.50 31.93
CA GLN A 63 -27.74 18.62 31.04
C GLN A 63 -26.43 18.35 31.79
N ASP A 64 -26.20 18.98 32.94
CA ASP A 64 -24.99 18.79 33.76
C ASP A 64 -24.79 17.30 34.12
N LEU A 65 -25.86 16.61 34.55
CA LEU A 65 -25.85 15.18 34.90
C LEU A 65 -25.60 14.28 33.66
N THR A 66 -26.21 14.60 32.51
CA THR A 66 -25.99 13.85 31.26
C THR A 66 -24.54 13.95 30.81
N GLN A 67 -23.97 15.16 30.81
CA GLN A 67 -22.57 15.38 30.45
C GLN A 67 -21.61 14.76 31.47
N THR A 68 -22.01 14.65 32.75
CA THR A 68 -21.23 13.96 33.78
C THR A 68 -21.14 12.47 33.47
N LEU A 69 -22.26 11.80 33.14
CA LEU A 69 -22.27 10.39 32.74
C LEU A 69 -21.38 10.12 31.52
N GLU A 70 -21.51 10.93 30.45
CA GLU A 70 -20.62 10.81 29.28
C GLU A 70 -19.13 10.98 29.65
N THR A 71 -18.82 11.84 30.63
CA THR A 71 -17.45 12.10 31.08
C THR A 71 -16.90 10.92 31.88
N LEU A 72 -17.74 10.28 32.72
CA LEU A 72 -17.40 9.05 33.43
C LEU A 72 -17.15 7.88 32.46
N ASP A 73 -18.01 7.70 31.46
CA ASP A 73 -17.84 6.67 30.42
C ASP A 73 -16.53 6.88 29.62
N LYS A 74 -16.17 8.14 29.32
CA LYS A 74 -14.88 8.51 28.70
C LYS A 74 -13.68 8.20 29.61
N ILE A 75 -13.80 8.43 30.93
CA ILE A 75 -12.74 8.08 31.91
C ILE A 75 -12.48 6.57 31.93
N GLU A 76 -13.54 5.76 31.97
CA GLU A 76 -13.43 4.30 32.00
C GLU A 76 -12.77 3.76 30.72
N ARG A 77 -13.19 4.25 29.55
CA ARG A 77 -12.57 3.93 28.27
C ARG A 77 -11.07 4.22 28.27
N ILE A 78 -10.66 5.41 28.72
CA ILE A 78 -9.23 5.81 28.74
C ILE A 78 -8.41 4.98 29.74
N LYS A 79 -9.00 4.59 30.87
CA LYS A 79 -8.37 3.63 31.80
C LYS A 79 -8.15 2.26 31.14
N SER A 80 -9.13 1.77 30.39
CA SER A 80 -9.03 0.50 29.62
C SER A 80 -7.95 0.57 28.54
N GLU A 81 -7.94 1.62 27.72
CA GLU A 81 -6.90 1.88 26.72
C GLU A 81 -5.49 1.98 27.35
N THR A 82 -5.38 2.61 28.54
CA THR A 82 -4.12 2.68 29.29
C THR A 82 -3.66 1.31 29.80
N ALA A 83 -4.58 0.44 30.21
CA ALA A 83 -4.25 -0.92 30.64
C ALA A 83 -3.76 -1.79 29.46
N GLN A 84 -4.44 -1.69 28.30
CA GLN A 84 -4.03 -2.37 27.06
C GLN A 84 -2.64 -1.90 26.61
N LEU A 85 -2.37 -0.59 26.64
CA LEU A 85 -1.06 -0.02 26.33
C LEU A 85 0.04 -0.58 27.25
N ARG A 86 -0.20 -0.65 28.57
CA ARG A 86 0.75 -1.24 29.51
C ARG A 86 1.03 -2.71 29.19
N GLN A 87 0.00 -3.50 28.86
CA GLN A 87 0.15 -4.90 28.45
C GLN A 87 0.97 -5.04 27.15
N GLN A 88 0.78 -4.15 26.17
CA GLN A 88 1.59 -4.14 24.94
C GLN A 88 3.06 -3.84 25.22
N VAL A 89 3.35 -2.86 26.08
CA VAL A 89 4.70 -2.50 26.51
C VAL A 89 5.38 -3.64 27.28
N GLU A 90 4.64 -4.36 28.13
CA GLU A 90 5.14 -5.53 28.87
C GLU A 90 5.46 -6.72 27.94
N GLN A 91 4.68 -6.90 26.86
CA GLN A 91 4.93 -7.94 25.84
C GLN A 91 6.05 -7.57 24.86
N ALA A 92 6.37 -6.28 24.70
CA ALA A 92 7.30 -5.80 23.68
C ALA A 92 8.70 -6.47 23.78
N PRO A 93 9.35 -6.61 24.96
CA PRO A 93 10.63 -7.32 25.08
C PRO A 93 10.60 -8.79 24.63
N ALA A 94 9.47 -9.48 24.78
CA ALA A 94 9.33 -10.86 24.31
C ALA A 94 9.23 -10.92 22.78
N LYS A 95 8.40 -10.05 22.18
CA LYS A 95 8.27 -9.91 20.71
C LYS A 95 9.57 -9.46 20.06
N LEU A 96 10.32 -8.57 20.71
CA LEU A 96 11.66 -8.13 20.27
C LEU A 96 12.64 -9.31 20.20
N ARG A 97 12.71 -10.15 21.25
CA ARG A 97 13.56 -11.35 21.25
C ARG A 97 13.16 -12.32 20.15
N GLN A 98 11.86 -12.59 20.00
CA GLN A 98 11.34 -13.47 18.96
C GLN A 98 11.72 -12.97 17.55
N ALA A 99 11.55 -11.67 17.27
CA ALA A 99 11.93 -11.07 15.98
C ALA A 99 13.44 -11.17 15.71
N VAL A 100 14.28 -10.95 16.74
CA VAL A 100 15.74 -11.10 16.63
C VAL A 100 16.14 -12.57 16.39
N GLU A 101 15.55 -13.51 17.12
CA GLU A 101 15.81 -14.94 16.95
C GLU A 101 15.38 -15.44 15.57
N SER A 102 14.19 -15.08 15.10
CA SER A 102 13.71 -15.45 13.76
C SER A 102 14.54 -14.80 12.64
N LEU A 103 15.05 -13.58 12.84
CA LEU A 103 15.98 -12.93 11.90
C LEU A 103 17.36 -13.62 11.87
N ASN A 104 17.88 -14.04 13.03
CA ASN A 104 19.12 -14.82 13.09
C ASN A 104 18.96 -16.18 12.38
N ASN A 105 17.84 -16.87 12.60
CA ASN A 105 17.52 -18.14 11.92
C ASN A 105 17.35 -17.99 10.40
N LEU A 106 17.02 -16.79 9.91
CA LEU A 106 16.97 -16.47 8.47
C LEU A 106 18.34 -16.14 7.86
N SER A 107 19.38 -15.96 8.69
CA SER A 107 20.70 -15.54 8.23
C SER A 107 21.56 -16.70 7.69
N ASP A 108 21.10 -17.95 7.83
CA ASP A 108 21.73 -19.12 7.23
C ASP A 108 21.68 -19.04 5.69
N VAL A 109 22.85 -19.20 5.06
CA VAL A 109 22.99 -19.09 3.60
C VAL A 109 22.12 -20.14 2.90
N PRO A 110 21.23 -19.74 1.97
CA PRO A 110 20.44 -20.67 1.17
C PRO A 110 21.31 -21.69 0.43
N ASN A 111 21.13 -22.98 0.73
CA ASN A 111 21.63 -24.05 -0.13
C ASN A 111 20.64 -24.26 -1.28
N ASP A 112 20.76 -23.42 -2.30
CA ASP A 112 19.89 -23.44 -3.47
C ASP A 112 19.97 -24.77 -4.23
N ASP A 113 21.13 -25.43 -4.27
CA ASP A 113 21.27 -26.71 -4.98
C ASP A 113 20.59 -27.87 -4.26
N ALA A 114 20.65 -27.91 -2.93
CA ALA A 114 19.84 -28.84 -2.14
C ALA A 114 18.35 -28.53 -2.29
N THR A 115 17.98 -27.25 -2.40
CA THR A 115 16.59 -26.82 -2.64
C THR A 115 16.10 -27.27 -4.01
N ARG A 116 16.83 -26.99 -5.10
CA ARG A 116 16.55 -27.42 -6.48
C ARG A 116 16.41 -28.94 -6.59
N LYS A 117 17.33 -29.71 -5.98
CA LYS A 117 17.23 -31.18 -5.91
C LYS A 117 15.98 -31.66 -5.17
N THR A 118 15.54 -30.93 -4.14
CA THR A 118 14.31 -31.26 -3.43
C THR A 118 13.08 -30.91 -4.26
N LEU A 119 13.10 -29.81 -5.00
CA LEU A 119 11.97 -29.38 -5.83
C LEU A 119 11.79 -30.26 -7.06
N SER A 120 12.86 -30.73 -7.71
CA SER A 120 12.76 -31.55 -8.94
C SER A 120 12.10 -32.91 -8.72
N THR A 121 12.16 -33.48 -7.51
CA THR A 121 11.48 -34.74 -7.16
C THR A 121 9.97 -34.59 -6.99
N LEU A 122 9.46 -33.37 -6.82
CA LEU A 122 8.04 -33.11 -6.67
C LEU A 122 7.29 -33.24 -7.99
N SER A 123 5.99 -33.55 -7.89
CA SER A 123 5.05 -33.48 -9.01
C SER A 123 4.70 -32.03 -9.35
N LEU A 124 4.27 -31.79 -10.59
CA LEU A 124 3.86 -30.46 -11.05
C LEU A 124 2.79 -29.84 -10.14
N ARG A 125 1.76 -30.61 -9.76
CA ARG A 125 0.69 -30.16 -8.84
C ARG A 125 1.21 -29.79 -7.44
N GLN A 126 2.23 -30.47 -6.93
CA GLN A 126 2.85 -30.11 -5.64
C GLN A 126 3.68 -28.84 -5.75
N LEU A 127 4.37 -28.62 -6.87
CA LEU A 127 5.11 -27.39 -7.14
C LEU A 127 4.15 -26.20 -7.29
N GLU A 128 3.08 -26.33 -8.07
CA GLU A 128 2.04 -25.31 -8.24
C GLU A 128 1.36 -24.97 -6.91
N SER A 129 1.03 -25.96 -6.09
CA SER A 129 0.47 -25.73 -4.75
C SER A 129 1.44 -24.97 -3.82
N ARG A 130 2.76 -25.20 -3.94
CA ARG A 130 3.77 -24.45 -3.19
C ARG A 130 3.92 -23.02 -3.71
N VAL A 131 3.84 -22.80 -5.03
CA VAL A 131 3.81 -21.44 -5.60
C VAL A 131 2.66 -20.63 -5.02
N THR A 132 1.44 -21.19 -4.96
CA THR A 132 0.29 -20.50 -4.34
C THR A 132 0.57 -20.19 -2.86
N GLN A 133 1.04 -21.16 -2.08
CA GLN A 133 1.34 -20.96 -0.67
C GLN A 133 2.40 -19.86 -0.45
N THR A 134 3.50 -19.87 -1.21
CA THR A 134 4.56 -18.86 -1.12
C THR A 134 4.07 -17.46 -1.52
N LEU A 135 3.10 -17.36 -2.44
CA LEU A 135 2.45 -16.08 -2.79
C LEU A 135 1.55 -15.57 -1.65
N ASP A 136 0.79 -16.46 -1.00
CA ASP A 136 -0.06 -16.09 0.14
C ASP A 136 0.79 -15.68 1.37
N ASP A 137 1.87 -16.41 1.64
CA ASP A 137 2.85 -16.06 2.68
C ASP A 137 3.52 -14.70 2.39
N LEU A 138 3.83 -14.40 1.12
CA LEU A 138 4.41 -13.12 0.71
C LEU A 138 3.40 -11.98 0.86
N GLN A 139 2.12 -12.20 0.55
CA GLN A 139 1.07 -11.20 0.78
C GLN A 139 0.92 -10.88 2.28
N ASN A 140 0.93 -11.91 3.13
CA ASN A 140 0.87 -11.73 4.58
C ASN A 140 2.08 -10.93 5.09
N ALA A 141 3.29 -11.25 4.63
CA ALA A 141 4.49 -10.50 4.97
C ALA A 141 4.42 -9.02 4.52
N GLN A 142 3.87 -8.72 3.33
CA GLN A 142 3.67 -7.34 2.89
C GLN A 142 2.64 -6.57 3.75
N ASN A 143 1.55 -7.22 4.16
CA ASN A 143 0.54 -6.64 5.04
C ASN A 143 1.13 -6.32 6.44
N ASP A 144 1.93 -7.23 7.00
CA ASP A 144 2.64 -7.04 8.27
C ASP A 144 3.65 -5.89 8.18
N LEU A 145 4.46 -5.85 7.12
CA LEU A 145 5.48 -4.81 6.89
C LEU A 145 4.86 -3.41 6.84
N ALA A 146 3.72 -3.26 6.17
CA ALA A 146 2.98 -2.01 6.09
C ALA A 146 2.37 -1.61 7.44
N THR A 147 1.76 -2.58 8.14
CA THR A 147 1.23 -2.40 9.50
C THR A 147 2.32 -1.90 10.46
N TYR A 148 3.51 -2.50 10.45
CA TYR A 148 4.63 -2.07 11.28
C TYR A 148 5.18 -0.70 10.86
N ASN A 149 5.23 -0.39 9.56
CA ASN A 149 5.64 0.94 9.09
C ASN A 149 4.68 2.05 9.53
N SER A 150 3.37 1.85 9.41
CA SER A 150 2.35 2.80 9.89
C SER A 150 2.48 3.04 11.40
N GLN A 151 2.60 1.96 12.18
CA GLN A 151 2.80 2.04 13.64
C GLN A 151 4.12 2.74 14.01
N LEU A 152 5.22 2.47 13.30
CA LEU A 152 6.51 3.14 13.51
C LEU A 152 6.41 4.66 13.26
N VAL A 153 5.79 5.08 12.16
CA VAL A 153 5.58 6.51 11.85
C VAL A 153 4.72 7.19 12.92
N SER A 154 3.68 6.49 13.41
CA SER A 154 2.85 6.98 14.52
C SER A 154 3.66 7.12 15.83
N LEU A 155 4.50 6.15 16.18
CA LEU A 155 5.35 6.21 17.38
C LEU A 155 6.47 7.25 17.29
N GLN A 156 7.07 7.44 16.11
CA GLN A 156 8.09 8.48 15.86
C GLN A 156 7.51 9.89 16.04
N THR A 157 6.26 10.12 15.65
CA THR A 157 5.57 11.40 15.79
C THR A 157 4.83 11.57 17.12
N GLN A 158 4.70 10.49 17.90
CA GLN A 158 4.05 10.48 19.22
C GLN A 158 4.57 11.55 20.20
N PRO A 159 5.89 11.81 20.35
CA PRO A 159 6.39 12.78 21.33
C PRO A 159 5.86 14.20 21.12
N GLU A 160 5.82 14.67 19.87
CA GLU A 160 5.31 15.99 19.49
C GLU A 160 3.79 16.09 19.76
N ARG A 161 3.04 15.05 19.39
CA ARG A 161 1.59 14.97 19.65
C ARG A 161 1.28 14.97 21.15
N VAL A 162 2.03 14.20 21.93
CA VAL A 162 1.90 14.14 23.40
C VAL A 162 2.21 15.50 24.03
N GLN A 163 3.29 16.17 23.60
CA GLN A 163 3.66 17.48 24.14
C GLN A 163 2.55 18.51 23.94
N ASN A 164 1.98 18.57 22.73
CA ASN A 164 0.85 19.45 22.42
C ASN A 164 -0.43 19.07 23.20
N ALA A 165 -0.75 17.78 23.30
CA ALA A 165 -1.91 17.30 24.06
C ALA A 165 -1.79 17.60 25.57
N MET A 166 -0.62 17.35 26.16
CA MET A 166 -0.35 17.63 27.57
C MET A 166 -0.36 19.14 27.88
N PHE A 167 0.13 19.98 26.96
CA PHE A 167 0.06 21.43 27.10
C PHE A 167 -1.40 21.92 27.13
N ASN A 168 -2.22 21.48 26.17
CA ASN A 168 -3.64 21.83 26.10
C ASN A 168 -4.42 21.32 27.33
N ALA A 169 -4.19 20.06 27.74
CA ALA A 169 -4.82 19.49 28.94
C ALA A 169 -4.40 20.25 30.23
N SER A 170 -3.14 20.69 30.33
CA SER A 170 -2.66 21.50 31.45
C SER A 170 -3.34 22.88 31.52
N GLN A 171 -3.53 23.56 30.38
CA GLN A 171 -4.27 24.81 30.31
C GLN A 171 -5.74 24.63 30.73
N GLN A 172 -6.41 23.59 30.22
CA GLN A 172 -7.79 23.28 30.59
C GLN A 172 -7.93 22.93 32.08
N LEU A 173 -6.98 22.18 32.65
CA LEU A 173 -6.93 21.90 34.09
C LEU A 173 -6.78 23.17 34.93
N GLN A 174 -5.98 24.14 34.50
CA GLN A 174 -5.88 25.44 35.18
C GLN A 174 -7.20 26.22 35.11
N GLN A 175 -7.86 26.27 33.95
CA GLN A 175 -9.16 26.92 33.79
C GLN A 175 -10.24 26.28 34.68
N ILE A 176 -10.30 24.95 34.72
CA ILE A 176 -11.24 24.20 35.57
C ILE A 176 -10.95 24.46 37.07
N ARG A 177 -9.68 24.48 37.49
CA ARG A 177 -9.30 24.83 38.87
C ARG A 177 -9.70 26.26 39.23
N ASN A 178 -9.48 27.23 38.36
CA ASN A 178 -9.83 28.64 38.62
C ASN A 178 -11.35 28.83 38.76
N ARG A 179 -12.15 28.09 37.98
CA ARG A 179 -13.62 28.05 38.12
C ARG A 179 -14.05 27.38 39.43
N LEU A 180 -13.54 26.18 39.72
CA LEU A 180 -13.86 25.45 40.96
C LEU A 180 -13.48 26.23 42.24
N ASN A 181 -12.39 26.99 42.19
CA ASN A 181 -11.91 27.81 43.30
C ASN A 181 -12.61 29.20 43.40
N GLY A 182 -13.59 29.50 42.54
CA GLY A 182 -14.29 30.79 42.53
C GLY A 182 -13.38 32.01 42.32
N THR A 183 -12.20 31.83 41.72
CA THR A 183 -11.16 32.88 41.61
C THR A 183 -11.32 33.75 40.35
N SER A 184 -12.39 33.52 39.61
CA SER A 184 -12.79 34.26 38.41
C SER A 184 -13.63 35.48 38.81
N VAL A 185 -13.22 36.68 38.39
CA VAL A 185 -13.89 37.93 38.76
C VAL A 185 -15.20 38.07 37.96
N GLY A 186 -16.33 37.78 38.60
CA GLY A 186 -17.67 37.97 38.04
C GLY A 186 -18.47 36.70 37.73
N ASP A 187 -17.98 35.50 38.08
CA ASP A 187 -18.76 34.26 37.93
C ASP A 187 -19.85 34.13 39.01
N GLU A 188 -21.03 33.60 38.63
CA GLU A 188 -22.10 33.21 39.55
C GLU A 188 -21.69 32.01 40.44
N THR A 189 -22.40 31.81 41.56
CA THR A 189 -22.17 30.63 42.42
C THR A 189 -22.50 29.34 41.67
N LEU A 190 -21.46 28.57 41.33
CA LEU A 190 -21.57 27.29 40.61
C LEU A 190 -22.62 26.36 41.23
N ARG A 191 -23.53 25.83 40.39
CA ARG A 191 -24.50 24.81 40.81
C ARG A 191 -23.78 23.54 41.30
N PRO A 192 -24.30 22.80 42.29
CA PRO A 192 -23.69 21.55 42.75
C PRO A 192 -23.41 20.54 41.63
N THR A 193 -24.35 20.40 40.68
CA THR A 193 -24.23 19.53 39.51
C THR A 193 -23.13 19.97 38.54
N GLN A 194 -22.95 21.29 38.42
CA GLN A 194 -21.89 21.89 37.60
C GLN A 194 -20.51 21.74 38.26
N GLN A 195 -20.43 21.78 39.60
CA GLN A 195 -19.20 21.47 40.35
C GLN A 195 -18.80 20.01 40.13
N VAL A 196 -19.76 19.07 40.22
CA VAL A 196 -19.57 17.64 39.92
C VAL A 196 -19.08 17.42 38.49
N LEU A 197 -19.71 18.06 37.50
CA LEU A 197 -19.29 18.00 36.09
C LEU A 197 -17.84 18.47 35.91
N LEU A 198 -17.46 19.59 36.53
CA LEU A 198 -16.09 20.13 36.47
C LEU A 198 -15.07 19.21 37.16
N GLN A 199 -15.44 18.54 38.25
CA GLN A 199 -14.61 17.52 38.90
C GLN A 199 -14.44 16.27 38.01
N ALA A 200 -15.50 15.80 37.35
CA ALA A 200 -15.42 14.72 36.38
C ALA A 200 -14.53 15.09 35.18
N GLN A 201 -14.66 16.31 34.64
CA GLN A 201 -13.79 16.81 33.57
C GLN A 201 -12.32 16.90 34.00
N GLN A 202 -12.05 17.34 35.24
CA GLN A 202 -10.70 17.33 35.82
C GLN A 202 -10.13 15.90 35.90
N ALA A 203 -10.93 14.92 36.33
CA ALA A 203 -10.51 13.52 36.36
C ALA A 203 -10.25 12.94 34.96
N LEU A 204 -11.05 13.30 33.95
CA LEU A 204 -10.84 12.92 32.56
C LEU A 204 -9.49 13.44 32.03
N LEU A 205 -9.18 14.72 32.25
CA LEU A 205 -7.91 15.33 31.84
C LEU A 205 -6.72 14.71 32.57
N ASN A 206 -6.85 14.40 33.86
CA ASN A 206 -5.80 13.68 34.61
C ASN A 206 -5.58 12.26 34.07
N ALA A 207 -6.65 11.53 33.74
CA ALA A 207 -6.56 10.19 33.13
C ALA A 207 -5.90 10.23 31.74
N GLN A 208 -6.22 11.25 30.93
CA GLN A 208 -5.55 11.50 29.65
C GLN A 208 -4.06 11.79 29.84
N ILE A 209 -3.68 12.67 30.77
CA ILE A 209 -2.27 12.97 31.05
C ILE A 209 -1.48 11.72 31.48
N GLU A 210 -2.08 10.86 32.30
CA GLU A 210 -1.48 9.57 32.70
C GLU A 210 -1.33 8.61 31.50
N GLN A 211 -2.36 8.45 30.67
CA GLN A 211 -2.29 7.66 29.43
C GLN A 211 -1.15 8.16 28.52
N GLN A 212 -1.06 9.47 28.29
CA GLN A 212 -0.06 10.07 27.43
C GLN A 212 1.36 9.88 28.00
N ARG A 213 1.56 10.04 29.32
CA ARG A 213 2.84 9.73 29.99
C ARG A 213 3.24 8.27 29.81
N LYS A 214 2.32 7.33 30.02
CA LYS A 214 2.58 5.90 29.82
C LYS A 214 2.89 5.57 28.36
N SER A 215 2.33 6.31 27.40
CA SER A 215 2.70 6.16 25.98
C SER A 215 4.13 6.61 25.70
N LEU A 216 4.63 7.66 26.37
CA LEU A 216 6.03 8.09 26.25
C LEU A 216 7.00 7.11 26.91
N GLU A 217 6.68 6.61 28.11
CA GLU A 217 7.49 5.60 28.81
C GLU A 217 7.67 4.33 27.95
N GLY A 218 6.61 3.89 27.28
CA GLY A 218 6.65 2.73 26.38
C GLY A 218 7.21 2.98 24.98
N ASN A 219 7.40 4.25 24.57
CA ASN A 219 7.61 4.58 23.15
C ASN A 219 8.88 3.94 22.57
N THR A 220 10.01 4.04 23.27
CA THR A 220 11.31 3.53 22.79
C THR A 220 11.28 2.00 22.61
N ILE A 221 10.81 1.25 23.61
CA ILE A 221 10.77 -0.22 23.52
C ILE A 221 9.79 -0.71 22.44
N LEU A 222 8.67 0.00 22.22
CA LEU A 222 7.75 -0.29 21.12
C LEU A 222 8.37 0.02 19.75
N GLN A 223 9.12 1.12 19.60
CA GLN A 223 9.86 1.44 18.37
C GLN A 223 10.94 0.40 18.09
N ASP A 224 11.77 0.04 19.06
CA ASP A 224 12.82 -0.98 18.90
C ASP A 224 12.22 -2.34 18.49
N THR A 225 11.10 -2.72 19.11
CA THR A 225 10.37 -3.96 18.80
C THR A 225 9.84 -3.94 17.37
N LEU A 226 9.10 -2.91 16.98
CA LEU A 226 8.53 -2.79 15.63
C LEU A 226 9.61 -2.64 14.56
N GLN A 227 10.71 -1.97 14.86
CA GLN A 227 11.86 -1.89 13.96
C GLN A 227 12.43 -3.28 13.70
N LYS A 228 12.59 -4.13 14.73
CA LYS A 228 13.05 -5.51 14.55
C LYS A 228 12.03 -6.44 13.91
N GLN A 229 10.74 -6.25 14.16
CA GLN A 229 9.69 -6.97 13.43
C GLN A 229 9.68 -6.60 11.94
N ARG A 230 9.83 -5.31 11.61
CA ARG A 230 9.98 -4.85 10.21
C ARG A 230 11.26 -5.38 9.56
N ASP A 231 12.41 -5.33 10.25
CA ASP A 231 13.68 -5.87 9.76
C ASP A 231 13.54 -7.38 9.45
N TYR A 232 12.92 -8.14 10.37
CA TYR A 232 12.59 -9.58 10.19
C TYR A 232 11.67 -9.82 9.00
N VAL A 233 10.52 -9.14 8.92
CA VAL A 233 9.54 -9.35 7.83
C VAL A 233 10.11 -8.93 6.48
N THR A 234 11.01 -7.93 6.43
CA THR A 234 11.74 -7.57 5.20
C THR A 234 12.66 -8.71 4.74
N ALA A 235 13.44 -9.29 5.65
CA ALA A 235 14.29 -10.44 5.34
C ALA A 235 13.48 -11.68 4.94
N TRP A 236 12.35 -11.92 5.61
CA TRP A 236 11.40 -12.99 5.29
C TRP A 236 10.78 -12.82 3.90
N SER A 237 10.34 -11.60 3.55
CA SER A 237 9.81 -11.28 2.21
C SER A 237 10.84 -11.57 1.11
N ASN A 238 12.09 -11.13 1.30
CA ASN A 238 13.18 -11.42 0.37
C ASN A 238 13.44 -12.95 0.25
N ARG A 239 13.33 -13.70 1.36
CA ARG A 239 13.49 -15.15 1.37
C ARG A 239 12.37 -15.86 0.60
N LEU A 240 11.12 -15.40 0.75
CA LEU A 240 9.96 -15.90 0.00
C LEU A 240 10.07 -15.57 -1.50
N GLU A 241 10.49 -14.36 -1.86
CA GLU A 241 10.73 -13.96 -3.26
C GLU A 241 11.79 -14.83 -3.93
N HIS A 242 12.88 -15.17 -3.23
CA HIS A 242 13.90 -16.11 -3.73
C HIS A 242 13.38 -17.55 -3.84
N GLN A 243 12.62 -18.03 -2.85
CA GLN A 243 11.97 -19.35 -2.92
C GLN A 243 10.99 -19.45 -4.09
N LEU A 244 10.25 -18.36 -4.37
CA LEU A 244 9.31 -18.26 -5.48
C LEU A 244 10.03 -18.34 -6.84
N GLN A 245 11.22 -17.75 -6.98
CA GLN A 245 12.06 -17.90 -8.18
C GLN A 245 12.48 -19.36 -8.39
N LEU A 246 13.02 -20.03 -7.35
CA LEU A 246 13.41 -21.45 -7.44
C LEU A 246 12.21 -22.39 -7.70
N LEU A 247 11.03 -22.06 -7.17
CA LEU A 247 9.78 -22.78 -7.46
C LEU A 247 9.35 -22.56 -8.92
N GLN A 248 9.46 -21.35 -9.47
CA GLN A 248 9.18 -21.06 -10.87
C GLN A 248 10.16 -21.81 -11.80
N GLU A 249 11.47 -21.80 -11.50
CA GLU A 249 12.47 -22.61 -12.23
C GLU A 249 12.03 -24.09 -12.29
N ALA A 250 11.65 -24.66 -11.15
CA ALA A 250 11.23 -26.05 -11.05
C ALA A 250 9.90 -26.34 -11.79
N VAL A 251 8.89 -25.47 -11.68
CA VAL A 251 7.62 -25.59 -12.42
C VAL A 251 7.87 -25.53 -13.93
N ASN A 252 8.64 -24.54 -14.38
CA ASN A 252 8.91 -24.31 -15.79
C ASN A 252 9.66 -25.49 -16.41
N SER A 253 10.72 -25.97 -15.73
CA SER A 253 11.45 -27.18 -16.14
C SER A 253 10.55 -28.41 -16.15
N LYS A 254 9.72 -28.64 -15.12
CA LYS A 254 8.83 -29.81 -15.07
C LYS A 254 7.80 -29.80 -16.19
N ARG A 255 7.24 -28.64 -16.52
CA ARG A 255 6.30 -28.47 -17.65
C ARG A 255 6.99 -28.73 -18.97
N LEU A 256 8.16 -28.12 -19.19
CA LEU A 256 8.94 -28.31 -20.43
C LEU A 256 9.29 -29.78 -20.64
N THR A 257 9.85 -30.48 -19.64
CA THR A 257 10.19 -31.90 -19.75
C THR A 257 8.99 -32.82 -19.97
N LEU A 258 7.80 -32.48 -19.43
CA LEU A 258 6.58 -33.23 -19.74
C LEU A 258 6.16 -33.03 -21.20
N THR A 259 6.22 -31.79 -21.70
CA THR A 259 5.92 -31.46 -23.09
C THR A 259 6.93 -32.06 -24.08
N GLU A 260 8.24 -31.97 -23.79
CA GLU A 260 9.32 -32.59 -24.57
C GLU A 260 9.14 -34.11 -24.68
N LYS A 261 8.67 -34.76 -23.61
CA LYS A 261 8.38 -36.21 -23.63
C LYS A 261 7.23 -36.54 -24.58
N THR A 262 6.10 -35.83 -24.50
CA THR A 262 4.99 -36.01 -25.47
C THR A 262 5.45 -35.72 -26.90
N ALA A 263 6.26 -34.67 -27.09
CA ALA A 263 6.81 -34.30 -28.40
C ALA A 263 7.69 -35.42 -28.99
N GLN A 264 8.53 -36.06 -28.19
CA GLN A 264 9.36 -37.19 -28.60
C GLN A 264 8.51 -38.42 -28.95
N GLU A 265 7.55 -38.77 -28.09
CA GLU A 265 6.62 -39.90 -28.31
C GLU A 265 5.84 -39.74 -29.62
N ALA A 266 5.47 -38.51 -30.01
CA ALA A 266 4.72 -38.23 -31.24
C ALA A 266 5.56 -38.14 -32.54
N VAL A 267 6.90 -38.10 -32.44
CA VAL A 267 7.83 -38.01 -33.58
C VAL A 267 8.55 -39.34 -33.84
N THR A 268 8.82 -40.13 -32.79
CA THR A 268 9.36 -41.48 -32.92
C THR A 268 8.50 -42.49 -32.15
N PRO A 269 7.34 -42.90 -32.70
CA PRO A 269 6.62 -44.05 -32.19
C PRO A 269 7.46 -45.32 -32.42
N ASP A 270 7.79 -46.06 -31.36
CA ASP A 270 8.69 -47.22 -31.40
C ASP A 270 8.22 -48.31 -32.40
N GLU A 271 6.91 -48.40 -32.66
CA GLU A 271 6.32 -49.39 -33.57
C GLU A 271 6.44 -48.98 -35.06
N THR A 272 6.49 -47.68 -35.38
CA THR A 272 6.55 -47.17 -36.77
C THR A 272 7.96 -47.05 -37.35
N ALA A 273 9.03 -47.22 -36.55
CA ALA A 273 10.42 -46.95 -36.96
C ALA A 273 10.90 -47.68 -38.24
N ARG A 274 10.26 -48.79 -38.62
CA ARG A 274 10.51 -49.53 -39.87
C ARG A 274 9.81 -48.96 -41.10
N ILE A 275 8.71 -48.22 -40.90
CA ILE A 275 7.78 -47.75 -41.91
C ILE A 275 7.98 -46.25 -42.21
N GLN A 276 8.75 -45.52 -41.38
CA GLN A 276 9.19 -44.12 -41.59
C GLN A 276 9.87 -43.84 -42.95
N ALA A 277 10.30 -44.87 -43.68
CA ALA A 277 10.83 -44.73 -45.04
C ALA A 277 9.73 -44.48 -46.10
N ASN A 278 8.46 -44.71 -45.79
CA ASN A 278 7.33 -44.40 -46.65
C ASN A 278 7.11 -42.87 -46.74
N PRO A 279 6.98 -42.28 -47.96
CA PRO A 279 6.88 -40.84 -48.12
C PRO A 279 5.62 -40.23 -47.48
N LEU A 280 4.49 -40.96 -47.47
CA LEU A 280 3.22 -40.50 -46.92
C LEU A 280 3.28 -40.47 -45.38
N VAL A 281 3.77 -41.54 -44.76
CA VAL A 281 3.99 -41.61 -43.30
C VAL A 281 4.98 -40.53 -42.85
N LYS A 282 6.05 -40.30 -43.62
CA LYS A 282 7.02 -39.25 -43.34
C LYS A 282 6.40 -37.85 -43.38
N GLN A 283 5.57 -37.54 -44.38
CA GLN A 283 4.89 -36.24 -44.46
C GLN A 283 4.02 -35.98 -43.21
N GLU A 284 3.28 -37.00 -42.75
CA GLU A 284 2.42 -36.86 -41.58
C GLU A 284 3.22 -36.76 -40.26
N LEU A 285 4.38 -37.42 -40.17
CA LEU A 285 5.34 -37.24 -39.08
C LEU A 285 5.99 -35.84 -39.08
N ASP A 286 6.31 -35.28 -40.25
CA ASP A 286 6.85 -33.91 -40.36
C ASP A 286 5.84 -32.87 -39.86
N ILE A 287 4.52 -33.09 -40.07
CA ILE A 287 3.45 -32.26 -39.49
C ILE A 287 3.39 -32.43 -37.96
N ASN A 288 3.52 -33.65 -37.44
CA ASN A 288 3.56 -33.89 -35.99
C ASN A 288 4.77 -33.23 -35.35
N HIS A 289 5.95 -33.25 -35.99
CA HIS A 289 7.13 -32.53 -35.53
C HIS A 289 6.89 -31.02 -35.46
N GLN A 290 6.29 -30.41 -36.50
CA GLN A 290 5.95 -28.98 -36.48
C GLN A 290 4.95 -28.62 -35.37
N LEU A 291 3.99 -29.50 -35.09
CA LEU A 291 3.03 -29.30 -34.01
C LEU A 291 3.68 -29.47 -32.62
N SER A 292 4.58 -30.44 -32.47
CA SER A 292 5.40 -30.63 -31.26
C SER A 292 6.25 -29.38 -30.95
N GLU A 293 6.91 -28.80 -31.96
CA GLU A 293 7.65 -27.53 -31.81
C GLU A 293 6.74 -26.38 -31.36
N LYS A 294 5.55 -26.25 -31.96
CA LYS A 294 4.54 -25.25 -31.54
C LYS A 294 4.08 -25.47 -30.09
N LEU A 295 3.89 -26.73 -29.67
CA LEU A 295 3.51 -27.07 -28.30
C LEU A 295 4.61 -26.75 -27.28
N ILE A 296 5.88 -26.99 -27.62
CA ILE A 296 7.05 -26.60 -26.81
C ILE A 296 7.10 -25.07 -26.68
N GLN A 297 7.06 -24.33 -27.80
CA GLN A 297 7.05 -22.86 -27.81
C GLN A 297 5.86 -22.28 -27.05
N ALA A 298 4.68 -22.90 -27.12
CA ALA A 298 3.52 -22.52 -26.33
C ALA A 298 3.75 -22.74 -24.83
N THR A 299 4.42 -23.83 -24.45
CA THR A 299 4.77 -24.11 -23.04
C THR A 299 5.78 -23.08 -22.50
N GLU A 300 6.78 -22.70 -23.28
CA GLU A 300 7.73 -21.64 -22.94
C GLU A 300 7.05 -20.27 -22.79
N ASN A 301 6.21 -19.88 -23.77
CA ASN A 301 5.45 -18.64 -23.73
C ASN A 301 4.48 -18.59 -22.53
N GLY A 302 3.83 -19.71 -22.20
CA GLY A 302 3.00 -19.83 -21.00
C GLY A 302 3.78 -19.67 -19.71
N ASN A 303 5.00 -20.23 -19.62
CA ASN A 303 5.88 -20.07 -18.46
C ASN A 303 6.34 -18.60 -18.27
N GLN A 304 6.70 -17.90 -19.35
CA GLN A 304 6.99 -16.46 -19.30
C GLN A 304 5.77 -15.64 -18.85
N LEU A 305 4.57 -16.02 -19.30
CA LEU A 305 3.33 -15.33 -18.95
C LEU A 305 2.95 -15.50 -17.47
N VAL A 306 3.18 -16.68 -16.88
CA VAL A 306 3.06 -16.91 -15.43
C VAL A 306 4.01 -15.99 -14.65
N GLN A 307 5.27 -15.88 -15.09
CA GLN A 307 6.27 -15.03 -14.43
C GLN A 307 5.84 -13.55 -14.46
N ARG A 308 5.39 -13.04 -15.61
CA ARG A 308 4.84 -11.67 -15.73
C ARG A 308 3.60 -11.45 -14.87
N ASN A 309 2.70 -12.43 -14.80
CA ASN A 309 1.48 -12.34 -13.99
C ASN A 309 1.82 -12.18 -12.49
N ILE A 310 2.78 -12.98 -12.00
CA ILE A 310 3.29 -12.89 -10.62
C ILE A 310 3.96 -11.53 -10.35
N GLN A 311 4.79 -11.03 -11.27
CA GLN A 311 5.43 -9.71 -11.14
C GLN A 311 4.39 -8.58 -11.04
N VAL A 312 3.44 -8.52 -11.98
CA VAL A 312 2.40 -7.48 -11.99
C VAL A 312 1.46 -7.59 -10.79
N LYS A 313 1.12 -8.82 -10.34
CA LYS A 313 0.36 -9.02 -9.11
C LYS A 313 1.11 -8.44 -7.90
N ASN A 314 2.38 -8.80 -7.72
CA ASN A 314 3.20 -8.26 -6.63
C ASN A 314 3.31 -6.72 -6.67
N TRP A 315 3.33 -6.10 -7.85
CA TRP A 315 3.30 -4.64 -7.99
C TRP A 315 1.93 -4.04 -7.64
N LEU A 316 0.83 -4.68 -8.06
CA LEU A 316 -0.54 -4.29 -7.72
C LEU A 316 -0.77 -4.34 -6.21
N ASP A 317 -0.39 -5.43 -5.55
CA ASP A 317 -0.57 -5.62 -4.11
C ASP A 317 0.24 -4.59 -3.31
N ARG A 318 1.50 -4.32 -3.70
CA ARG A 318 2.32 -3.23 -3.14
C ARG A 318 1.72 -1.84 -3.38
N ALA A 319 1.14 -1.58 -4.56
CA ALA A 319 0.50 -0.30 -4.86
C ALA A 319 -0.78 -0.08 -4.04
N LEU A 320 -1.65 -1.09 -3.95
CA LEU A 320 -2.85 -1.07 -3.11
C LEU A 320 -2.50 -0.86 -1.63
N GLN A 321 -1.41 -1.45 -1.15
CA GLN A 321 -0.95 -1.23 0.22
C GLN A 321 -0.40 0.20 0.42
N SER A 322 0.42 0.70 -0.51
CA SER A 322 0.90 2.09 -0.48
C SER A 322 -0.24 3.11 -0.44
N GLU A 323 -1.34 2.85 -1.14
CA GLU A 323 -2.55 3.68 -1.11
C GLU A 323 -3.22 3.71 0.27
N ARG A 324 -3.31 2.55 0.95
CA ARG A 324 -3.82 2.45 2.32
C ARG A 324 -2.91 3.20 3.30
N ASP A 325 -1.61 2.96 3.24
CA ASP A 325 -0.60 3.60 4.09
C ASP A 325 -0.60 5.12 3.94
N ILE A 326 -0.63 5.62 2.70
CA ILE A 326 -0.68 7.06 2.40
C ILE A 326 -1.96 7.68 2.97
N LYS A 327 -3.13 7.05 2.78
CA LYS A 327 -4.40 7.54 3.32
C LYS A 327 -4.40 7.60 4.86
N GLU A 328 -3.87 6.58 5.52
CA GLU A 328 -3.73 6.57 6.99
C GLU A 328 -2.75 7.66 7.47
N GLN A 329 -1.57 7.75 6.85
CA GLN A 329 -0.56 8.75 7.22
C GLN A 329 -1.05 10.19 7.01
N ILE A 330 -1.79 10.49 5.92
CA ILE A 330 -2.43 11.79 5.70
C ILE A 330 -3.44 12.10 6.82
N SER A 331 -4.21 11.09 7.26
CA SER A 331 -5.17 11.25 8.37
C SER A 331 -4.47 11.55 9.70
N VAL A 332 -3.40 10.80 10.00
CA VAL A 332 -2.68 10.81 11.28
C VAL A 332 -1.69 11.98 11.41
N LEU A 333 -1.14 12.48 10.29
CA LEU A 333 -0.07 13.48 10.26
C LEU A 333 -0.49 14.86 9.74
N ARG A 334 -1.79 15.20 9.74
CA ARG A 334 -2.30 16.50 9.26
C ARG A 334 -1.51 17.67 9.87
N GLY A 335 -0.71 18.35 9.05
CA GLY A 335 0.11 19.50 9.43
C GLY A 335 1.58 19.21 9.78
N SER A 336 2.03 17.95 9.81
CA SER A 336 3.45 17.62 10.07
C SER A 336 4.31 17.74 8.81
N LEU A 337 5.46 18.41 8.93
CA LEU A 337 6.46 18.53 7.86
C LEU A 337 7.09 17.17 7.47
N LEU A 338 6.97 16.14 8.33
CA LEU A 338 7.47 14.79 8.04
C LEU A 338 6.67 14.09 6.93
N LEU A 339 5.38 14.42 6.80
CA LEU A 339 4.47 13.81 5.82
C LEU A 339 5.00 13.98 4.39
N SER A 340 5.36 15.19 3.97
CA SER A 340 5.82 15.44 2.59
C SER A 340 7.07 14.62 2.23
N ARG A 341 8.00 14.43 3.17
CA ARG A 341 9.20 13.62 2.95
C ARG A 341 8.88 12.14 2.73
N ILE A 342 7.95 11.58 3.50
CA ILE A 342 7.53 10.19 3.36
C ILE A 342 6.79 9.99 2.03
N LEU A 343 5.84 10.90 1.71
CA LEU A 343 5.10 10.90 0.45
C LEU A 343 6.01 10.97 -0.79
N TYR A 344 7.05 11.83 -0.78
CA TYR A 344 8.02 11.89 -1.87
C TYR A 344 8.86 10.62 -2.00
N GLN A 345 9.22 9.96 -0.90
CA GLN A 345 9.97 8.70 -0.94
C GLN A 345 9.10 7.55 -1.52
N GLN A 346 7.83 7.48 -1.15
CA GLN A 346 6.88 6.50 -1.68
C GLN A 346 6.55 6.74 -3.17
N GLN A 347 6.53 7.99 -3.63
CA GLN A 347 6.31 8.31 -5.05
C GLN A 347 7.38 7.68 -5.97
N GLN A 348 8.64 7.58 -5.51
CA GLN A 348 9.75 7.01 -6.28
C GLN A 348 9.71 5.49 -6.42
N THR A 349 8.88 4.80 -5.62
CA THR A 349 8.77 3.33 -5.63
C THR A 349 7.59 2.80 -6.46
N LEU A 350 6.79 3.68 -7.07
CA LEU A 350 5.68 3.28 -7.93
C LEU A 350 6.20 2.89 -9.33
N PRO A 351 5.79 1.75 -9.89
CA PRO A 351 6.19 1.36 -11.25
C PRO A 351 5.70 2.39 -12.29
N SER A 352 6.50 2.58 -13.33
CA SER A 352 6.17 3.48 -14.44
C SER A 352 5.11 2.82 -15.34
N ALA A 353 4.23 3.66 -15.92
CA ALA A 353 3.19 3.16 -16.83
C ALA A 353 3.77 2.52 -18.10
N ASP A 354 4.97 2.93 -18.50
CA ASP A 354 5.65 2.48 -19.72
C ASP A 354 6.10 1.00 -19.66
N GLU A 355 6.16 0.39 -18.46
CA GLU A 355 6.48 -1.04 -18.29
C GLU A 355 5.26 -1.97 -18.49
N LEU A 356 4.05 -1.41 -18.58
CA LEU A 356 2.79 -2.18 -18.63
C LEU A 356 2.30 -2.34 -20.08
N GLN A 357 2.89 -3.33 -20.76
CA GLN A 357 2.56 -3.70 -22.15
C GLN A 357 1.10 -4.20 -22.28
N ASP A 358 0.33 -3.65 -23.22
CA ASP A 358 -1.05 -4.07 -23.50
C ASP A 358 -1.12 -5.53 -24.01
N MET A 359 -2.02 -6.31 -23.41
CA MET A 359 -2.27 -7.72 -23.74
C MET A 359 -3.41 -7.92 -24.75
N THR A 360 -4.16 -6.87 -25.12
CA THR A 360 -5.37 -6.97 -25.97
C THR A 360 -5.09 -7.71 -27.29
N ASN A 361 -4.01 -7.36 -27.99
CA ASN A 361 -3.63 -8.02 -29.24
C ASN A 361 -3.25 -9.49 -29.01
N ARG A 362 -2.42 -9.78 -28.00
CA ARG A 362 -2.00 -11.16 -27.69
C ARG A 362 -3.18 -12.06 -27.31
N ILE A 363 -4.20 -11.51 -26.65
CA ILE A 363 -5.46 -12.21 -26.33
C ILE A 363 -6.25 -12.52 -27.62
N ALA A 364 -6.24 -11.62 -28.61
CA ALA A 364 -6.86 -11.88 -29.91
C ALA A 364 -6.09 -12.96 -30.69
N ASP A 365 -4.76 -12.89 -30.72
CA ASP A 365 -3.90 -13.89 -31.37
C ASP A 365 -4.12 -15.29 -30.79
N LEU A 366 -4.10 -15.42 -29.45
CA LEU A 366 -4.34 -16.70 -28.75
C LEU A 366 -5.74 -17.28 -29.03
N ARG A 367 -6.76 -16.44 -29.24
CA ARG A 367 -8.11 -16.89 -29.63
C ARG A 367 -8.17 -17.37 -31.08
N LEU A 368 -7.41 -16.74 -31.97
CA LEU A 368 -7.30 -17.17 -33.36
C LEU A 368 -6.55 -18.51 -33.45
N GLU A 369 -5.38 -18.61 -32.82
CA GLU A 369 -4.63 -19.87 -32.69
C GLU A 369 -5.51 -21.00 -32.10
N GLN A 370 -6.28 -20.69 -31.05
CA GLN A 370 -7.21 -21.66 -30.45
C GLN A 370 -8.36 -22.07 -31.39
N PHE A 371 -8.88 -21.16 -32.21
CA PHE A 371 -9.89 -21.48 -33.22
C PHE A 371 -9.33 -22.43 -34.29
N GLU A 372 -8.14 -22.13 -34.83
CA GLU A 372 -7.45 -22.97 -35.83
C GLU A 372 -7.14 -24.37 -35.29
N VAL A 373 -6.66 -24.48 -34.04
CA VAL A 373 -6.40 -25.78 -33.39
C VAL A 373 -7.68 -26.59 -33.21
N ASN A 374 -8.81 -25.96 -32.85
CA ASN A 374 -10.08 -26.68 -32.74
C ASN A 374 -10.60 -27.14 -34.12
N GLN A 375 -10.45 -26.33 -35.18
CA GLN A 375 -10.77 -26.76 -36.54
C GLN A 375 -9.97 -28.00 -36.97
N GLN A 376 -8.68 -28.08 -36.61
CA GLN A 376 -7.85 -29.25 -36.86
C GLN A 376 -8.29 -30.47 -36.03
N ARG A 377 -8.67 -30.28 -34.76
CA ARG A 377 -9.19 -31.36 -33.89
C ARG A 377 -10.51 -31.93 -34.43
N ASP A 378 -11.41 -31.08 -34.91
CA ASP A 378 -12.69 -31.48 -35.49
C ASP A 378 -12.49 -32.27 -36.81
N ALA A 379 -11.54 -31.84 -37.66
CA ALA A 379 -11.19 -32.54 -38.89
C ALA A 379 -10.61 -33.95 -38.65
N LEU A 380 -9.90 -34.14 -37.53
CA LEU A 380 -9.29 -35.41 -37.13
C LEU A 380 -10.19 -36.25 -36.19
N PHE A 381 -11.44 -35.84 -35.93
CA PHE A 381 -12.33 -36.56 -35.03
C PHE A 381 -12.65 -37.99 -35.54
N GLN A 382 -12.73 -38.15 -36.86
CA GLN A 382 -12.92 -39.43 -37.56
C GLN A 382 -11.58 -39.88 -38.18
N SER A 383 -10.65 -40.41 -37.36
CA SER A 383 -9.31 -40.83 -37.78
C SER A 383 -9.35 -41.73 -39.04
N ASP A 384 -10.20 -42.75 -39.08
CA ASP A 384 -10.31 -43.69 -40.21
C ASP A 384 -10.74 -43.00 -41.51
N ALA A 385 -11.72 -42.09 -41.45
CA ALA A 385 -12.20 -41.36 -42.63
C ALA A 385 -11.18 -40.31 -43.10
N PHE A 386 -10.37 -39.78 -42.20
CA PHE A 386 -9.26 -38.89 -42.53
C PHE A 386 -8.13 -39.67 -43.23
N VAL A 387 -7.71 -40.81 -42.67
CA VAL A 387 -6.67 -41.66 -43.27
C VAL A 387 -7.11 -42.21 -44.63
N ALA A 388 -8.34 -42.74 -44.76
CA ALA A 388 -8.86 -43.21 -46.04
C ALA A 388 -8.83 -42.12 -47.13
N LYS A 389 -9.09 -40.86 -46.77
CA LYS A 389 -9.00 -39.71 -47.67
C LYS A 389 -7.55 -39.26 -47.96
N LEU A 390 -6.61 -39.51 -47.04
CA LEU A 390 -5.19 -39.27 -47.26
C LEU A 390 -4.59 -40.30 -48.24
N GLU A 391 -5.12 -41.52 -48.22
CA GLU A 391 -4.74 -42.63 -49.10
C GLU A 391 -5.35 -42.52 -50.52
N GLU A 392 -6.39 -41.69 -50.71
CA GLU A 392 -6.95 -41.37 -52.03
C GLU A 392 -5.88 -40.76 -52.96
N GLY A 393 -5.38 -41.58 -53.90
CA GLY A 393 -4.34 -41.21 -54.86
C GLY A 393 -2.96 -41.85 -54.60
N HIS A 394 -2.75 -42.49 -53.45
CA HIS A 394 -1.48 -43.12 -53.04
C HIS A 394 -1.53 -44.66 -53.04
N SER A 395 -2.47 -45.26 -53.79
CA SER A 395 -2.79 -46.70 -53.75
C SER A 395 -1.66 -47.67 -54.16
N SER A 396 -0.53 -47.17 -54.70
CA SER A 396 0.68 -47.96 -54.95
C SER A 396 1.67 -47.98 -53.78
N GLU A 397 1.49 -47.13 -52.77
CA GLU A 397 2.42 -46.91 -51.65
C GLU A 397 1.81 -47.27 -50.29
N VAL A 398 0.55 -47.71 -50.27
CA VAL A 398 -0.21 -48.08 -49.06
C VAL A 398 -0.35 -49.60 -48.97
N ASN A 399 0.05 -50.17 -47.83
CA ASN A 399 -0.26 -51.54 -47.41
C ASN A 399 -0.89 -51.50 -46.01
N ASP A 400 -1.38 -52.64 -45.50
CA ASP A 400 -2.03 -52.72 -44.18
C ASP A 400 -1.14 -52.19 -43.03
N GLU A 401 0.19 -52.36 -43.14
CA GLU A 401 1.18 -51.85 -42.17
C GLU A 401 1.30 -50.31 -42.22
N VAL A 402 1.30 -49.72 -43.42
CA VAL A 402 1.30 -48.25 -43.63
C VAL A 402 -0.02 -47.64 -43.16
N HIS A 403 -1.16 -48.29 -43.43
CA HIS A 403 -2.47 -47.84 -42.94
C HIS A 403 -2.51 -47.80 -41.41
N ALA A 404 -2.04 -48.86 -40.74
CA ALA A 404 -1.93 -48.91 -39.28
C ALA A 404 -0.99 -47.82 -38.74
N ALA A 405 0.17 -47.61 -39.37
CA ALA A 405 1.11 -46.55 -38.99
C ALA A 405 0.53 -45.14 -39.18
N LEU A 406 -0.27 -44.91 -40.23
CA LEU A 406 -0.96 -43.62 -40.45
C LEU A 406 -2.02 -43.36 -39.36
N LEU A 407 -2.79 -44.37 -38.96
CA LEU A 407 -3.74 -44.25 -37.84
C LEU A 407 -3.03 -43.87 -36.53
N GLU A 408 -1.92 -44.53 -36.20
CA GLU A 408 -1.11 -44.21 -35.01
C GLU A 408 -0.56 -42.77 -35.05
N VAL A 409 0.01 -42.34 -36.18
CA VAL A 409 0.52 -40.98 -36.38
C VAL A 409 -0.59 -39.92 -36.27
N ILE A 410 -1.80 -40.22 -36.74
CA ILE A 410 -2.96 -39.33 -36.62
C ILE A 410 -3.50 -39.29 -35.19
N ASP A 411 -3.53 -40.39 -34.46
CA ASP A 411 -3.96 -40.39 -33.06
C ASP A 411 -2.96 -39.66 -32.16
N MET A 412 -1.65 -39.80 -32.41
CA MET A 412 -0.62 -38.96 -31.76
C MET A 412 -0.80 -37.46 -32.10
N ARG A 413 -1.20 -37.12 -33.33
CA ARG A 413 -1.54 -35.74 -33.71
C ARG A 413 -2.73 -35.21 -32.92
N ARG A 414 -3.76 -36.04 -32.70
CA ARG A 414 -4.94 -35.67 -31.90
C ARG A 414 -4.55 -35.38 -30.45
N GLU A 415 -3.66 -36.17 -29.86
CA GLU A 415 -3.13 -35.89 -28.52
C GLU A 415 -2.33 -34.58 -28.49
N LEU A 416 -1.38 -34.37 -29.42
CA LEU A 416 -0.63 -33.11 -29.50
C LEU A 416 -1.55 -31.88 -29.62
N LEU A 417 -2.59 -31.95 -30.47
CA LEU A 417 -3.56 -30.86 -30.62
C LEU A 417 -4.41 -30.65 -29.35
N ASP A 418 -4.77 -31.71 -28.63
CA ASP A 418 -5.50 -31.61 -27.37
C ASP A 418 -4.65 -30.99 -26.26
N GLN A 419 -3.38 -31.40 -26.14
CA GLN A 419 -2.43 -30.77 -25.24
C GLN A 419 -2.17 -29.31 -25.63
N PHE A 420 -2.05 -28.99 -26.93
CA PHE A 420 -1.83 -27.62 -27.40
C PHE A 420 -3.03 -26.72 -27.12
N ASN A 421 -4.27 -27.19 -27.38
CA ASN A 421 -5.49 -26.46 -27.03
C ASN A 421 -5.59 -26.20 -25.52
N LYS A 422 -5.20 -27.16 -24.67
CA LYS A 422 -5.13 -26.97 -23.21
C LYS A 422 -4.10 -25.89 -22.83
N GLN A 423 -2.91 -25.88 -23.46
CA GLN A 423 -1.90 -24.83 -23.21
C GLN A 423 -2.37 -23.45 -23.68
N LEU A 424 -3.01 -23.34 -24.85
CA LEU A 424 -3.59 -22.09 -25.34
C LEU A 424 -4.70 -21.58 -24.42
N GLY A 425 -5.59 -22.45 -23.94
CA GLY A 425 -6.63 -22.09 -22.97
C GLY A 425 -6.07 -21.58 -21.65
N ASN A 426 -5.00 -22.21 -21.14
CA ASN A 426 -4.28 -21.75 -19.96
C ASN A 426 -3.62 -20.38 -20.18
N GLN A 427 -2.93 -20.20 -21.31
CA GLN A 427 -2.32 -18.91 -21.68
C GLN A 427 -3.36 -17.79 -21.81
N LEU A 428 -4.51 -18.07 -22.45
CA LEU A 428 -5.59 -17.11 -22.62
C LEU A 428 -6.11 -16.60 -21.27
N MET A 429 -6.33 -17.51 -20.30
CA MET A 429 -6.73 -17.15 -18.94
C MET A 429 -5.66 -16.34 -18.21
N MET A 430 -4.38 -16.72 -18.33
CA MET A 430 -3.25 -15.98 -17.73
C MET A 430 -3.06 -14.58 -18.34
N ALA A 431 -3.29 -14.42 -19.65
CA ALA A 431 -3.19 -13.15 -20.37
C ALA A 431 -4.34 -12.20 -19.99
N ILE A 432 -5.56 -12.72 -19.87
CA ILE A 432 -6.72 -11.96 -19.38
C ILE A 432 -6.48 -11.51 -17.93
N ASN A 433 -6.02 -12.40 -17.05
CA ASN A 433 -5.69 -12.03 -15.66
C ASN A 433 -4.56 -11.00 -15.59
N LEU A 434 -3.55 -11.11 -16.45
CA LEU A 434 -2.47 -10.11 -16.56
C LEU A 434 -3.05 -8.75 -16.97
N GLN A 435 -3.90 -8.70 -18.00
CA GLN A 435 -4.56 -7.48 -18.46
C GLN A 435 -5.38 -6.81 -17.35
N ILE A 436 -6.17 -7.58 -16.60
CA ILE A 436 -6.97 -7.10 -15.47
C ILE A 436 -6.07 -6.50 -14.38
N ASN A 437 -5.01 -7.22 -13.98
CA ASN A 437 -4.09 -6.76 -12.95
C ASN A 437 -3.31 -5.49 -13.39
N GLN A 438 -2.93 -5.39 -14.68
CA GLN A 438 -2.31 -4.19 -15.25
C GLN A 438 -3.27 -2.99 -15.23
N GLN A 439 -4.54 -3.18 -15.59
CA GLN A 439 -5.56 -2.12 -15.56
C GLN A 439 -5.83 -1.63 -14.12
N GLN A 440 -5.91 -2.56 -13.15
CA GLN A 440 -6.04 -2.22 -11.73
C GLN A 440 -4.82 -1.46 -11.22
N LEU A 441 -3.60 -1.92 -11.54
CA LEU A 441 -2.35 -1.25 -11.15
C LEU A 441 -2.26 0.16 -11.73
N MET A 442 -2.67 0.35 -12.99
CA MET A 442 -2.75 1.68 -13.61
C MET A 442 -3.77 2.60 -12.92
N SER A 443 -4.92 2.08 -12.53
CA SER A 443 -5.94 2.82 -11.79
C SER A 443 -5.44 3.28 -10.41
N VAL A 444 -4.87 2.35 -9.63
CA VAL A 444 -4.30 2.61 -8.30
C VAL A 444 -3.11 3.57 -8.39
N SER A 445 -2.18 3.36 -9.33
CA SER A 445 -1.05 4.27 -9.58
C SER A 445 -1.50 5.68 -9.94
N SER A 446 -2.59 5.83 -10.69
CA SER A 446 -3.17 7.13 -11.05
C SER A 446 -3.82 7.81 -9.84
N SER A 447 -4.61 7.08 -9.04
CA SER A 447 -5.21 7.61 -7.81
C SER A 447 -4.15 8.02 -6.78
N LEU A 448 -3.09 7.21 -6.64
CA LEU A 448 -1.93 7.53 -5.81
C LEU A 448 -1.24 8.82 -6.24
N LYS A 449 -0.97 9.00 -7.55
CA LYS A 449 -0.39 10.23 -8.09
C LYS A 449 -1.28 11.45 -7.82
N GLU A 450 -2.60 11.30 -7.90
CA GLU A 450 -3.56 12.36 -7.57
C GLU A 450 -3.48 12.73 -6.08
N ILE A 451 -3.60 11.74 -5.18
CA ILE A 451 -3.52 11.95 -3.72
C ILE A 451 -2.19 12.61 -3.34
N LEU A 452 -1.07 12.11 -3.86
CA LEU A 452 0.27 12.66 -3.63
C LEU A 452 0.35 14.11 -4.10
N THR A 453 -0.10 14.41 -5.33
CA THR A 453 -0.05 15.77 -5.90
C THR A 453 -0.89 16.76 -5.09
N GLN A 454 -2.10 16.37 -4.66
CA GLN A 454 -2.98 17.22 -3.85
C GLN A 454 -2.38 17.55 -2.47
N GLN A 455 -1.74 16.58 -1.81
CA GLN A 455 -1.21 16.75 -0.45
C GLN A 455 0.18 17.40 -0.41
N ILE A 456 1.05 17.10 -1.39
CA ILE A 456 2.40 17.68 -1.48
C ILE A 456 2.32 19.21 -1.68
N PHE A 457 1.29 19.72 -2.37
CA PHE A 457 1.13 21.15 -2.61
C PHE A 457 0.66 21.97 -1.39
N TRP A 458 0.19 21.34 -0.31
CA TRP A 458 -0.39 22.02 0.86
C TRP A 458 0.44 21.94 2.14
N VAL A 459 1.72 21.54 2.07
CA VAL A 459 2.63 21.64 3.21
C VAL A 459 3.31 23.02 3.21
N ASN A 460 3.01 23.82 4.24
CA ASN A 460 3.56 25.16 4.41
C ASN A 460 5.09 25.10 4.59
N SER A 461 5.83 25.37 3.50
CA SER A 461 7.30 25.21 3.43
C SER A 461 8.09 26.24 4.26
N ASN A 462 7.43 27.21 4.89
CA ASN A 462 8.11 28.19 5.72
C ASN A 462 8.11 27.73 7.18
N LYS A 463 9.32 27.61 7.75
CA LYS A 463 9.50 27.83 9.19
C LYS A 463 8.76 29.13 9.58
N PRO A 464 8.15 29.22 10.76
CA PRO A 464 7.63 30.51 11.23
C PRO A 464 8.75 31.54 11.11
N MET A 465 8.41 32.74 10.64
CA MET A 465 9.37 33.81 10.34
C MET A 465 9.93 34.39 11.65
N ASP A 466 10.78 33.61 12.31
CA ASP A 466 11.37 33.93 13.59
C ASP A 466 12.56 34.90 13.43
N TRP A 467 12.98 35.46 14.56
CA TRP A 467 14.08 36.42 14.60
C TRP A 467 15.43 35.76 14.24
N GLU A 468 15.53 34.43 14.30
CA GLU A 468 16.72 33.69 13.85
C GLU A 468 16.79 33.59 12.33
N TRP A 469 15.67 33.32 11.65
CA TRP A 469 15.59 33.33 10.18
C TRP A 469 16.00 34.70 9.61
N ILE A 470 15.51 35.80 10.22
CA ILE A 470 15.87 37.16 9.81
C ILE A 470 17.37 37.43 10.02
N LYS A 471 17.97 36.91 11.09
CA LYS A 471 19.43 37.00 11.34
C LYS A 471 20.26 36.15 10.38
N ALA A 472 19.80 34.96 10.02
CA ALA A 472 20.53 34.01 9.17
C ALA A 472 20.42 34.36 7.67
N PHE A 473 19.35 35.03 7.24
CA PHE A 473 19.08 35.35 5.84
C PHE A 473 20.22 36.13 5.13
N PRO A 474 20.82 37.20 5.70
CA PRO A 474 21.92 37.92 5.06
C PRO A 474 23.17 37.07 4.87
N GLU A 475 23.45 36.15 5.79
CA GLU A 475 24.63 35.30 5.75
C GLU A 475 24.48 34.17 4.71
N ALA A 476 23.29 33.56 4.64
CA ALA A 476 22.94 32.59 3.59
C ALA A 476 23.00 33.21 2.18
N LEU A 477 22.47 34.43 2.01
CA LEU A 477 22.57 35.19 0.74
C LEU A 477 24.02 35.47 0.35
N LYS A 478 24.85 35.88 1.32
CA LYS A 478 26.28 36.14 1.11
C LYS A 478 27.03 34.86 0.72
N GLY A 479 26.64 33.71 1.29
CA GLY A 479 27.12 32.39 0.89
C GLY A 479 26.81 32.06 -0.58
N GLN A 480 25.56 32.22 -1.02
CA GLN A 480 25.18 31.93 -2.41
C GLN A 480 25.80 32.89 -3.42
N PHE A 481 25.86 34.19 -3.13
CA PHE A 481 26.56 35.16 -4.00
C PHE A 481 28.07 34.86 -4.12
N LYS A 482 28.71 34.35 -3.06
CA LYS A 482 30.13 33.97 -3.09
C LYS A 482 30.38 32.64 -3.80
N ALA A 483 29.37 31.77 -3.90
CA ALA A 483 29.41 30.53 -4.68
C ALA A 483 29.23 30.79 -6.19
N MET A 484 28.51 31.85 -6.59
CA MET A 484 28.39 32.28 -7.99
C MET A 484 29.68 32.99 -8.48
N LYS A 485 30.66 32.21 -8.94
CA LYS A 485 31.80 32.73 -9.71
C LYS A 485 31.37 33.12 -11.13
N ILE A 486 31.03 34.39 -11.33
CA ILE A 486 30.83 34.97 -12.67
C ILE A 486 32.21 35.31 -13.28
N THR A 487 32.67 34.50 -14.23
CA THR A 487 33.87 34.80 -15.05
C THR A 487 33.45 35.45 -16.37
N VAL A 488 33.69 36.75 -16.52
CA VAL A 488 33.47 37.48 -17.78
C VAL A 488 34.75 37.46 -18.61
N ASN A 489 34.67 37.01 -19.86
CA ASN A 489 35.81 36.97 -20.79
C ASN A 489 35.64 38.07 -21.87
N TRP A 490 36.58 39.02 -21.93
CA TRP A 490 36.39 40.29 -22.65
C TRP A 490 36.98 40.32 -24.08
N GLU A 491 37.73 39.31 -24.51
CA GLU A 491 38.51 39.35 -25.77
C GLU A 491 37.72 39.12 -27.08
N LYS A 492 36.38 39.07 -27.07
CA LYS A 492 35.55 38.88 -28.29
C LYS A 492 34.64 40.04 -28.68
N SER A 493 34.79 41.22 -28.06
CA SER A 493 33.88 42.36 -28.26
C SER A 493 34.35 43.41 -29.30
N VAL A 494 35.52 43.26 -29.94
CA VAL A 494 36.10 44.28 -30.84
C VAL A 494 36.16 43.81 -32.31
N ALA A 495 35.04 43.31 -32.85
CA ALA A 495 34.92 42.98 -34.29
C ALA A 495 33.46 42.98 -34.81
N CYS A 496 32.68 44.04 -34.55
CA CYS A 496 31.51 44.41 -35.37
C CYS A 496 31.01 45.81 -35.01
N GLY A 497 31.55 46.85 -35.67
CA GLY A 497 31.01 48.20 -35.59
C GLY A 497 29.81 48.39 -36.51
N VAL A 498 28.92 49.33 -36.14
CA VAL A 498 27.92 49.98 -37.01
C VAL A 498 26.70 49.12 -37.44
N CYS A 499 25.71 48.96 -36.52
CA CYS A 499 24.36 49.57 -36.64
C CYS A 499 23.28 48.97 -35.69
N ARG A 500 22.80 49.82 -34.76
CA ARG A 500 21.46 49.88 -34.11
C ARG A 500 20.87 48.63 -33.39
N PHE A 501 20.80 48.72 -32.05
CA PHE A 501 20.15 47.83 -31.07
C PHE A 501 18.59 47.79 -31.16
N PRO A 502 17.87 46.88 -30.44
CA PRO A 502 18.36 45.89 -29.46
C PRO A 502 17.89 44.42 -29.69
N GLY A 503 18.80 43.46 -29.50
CA GLY A 503 18.44 42.02 -29.49
C GLY A 503 19.44 41.16 -28.71
N ARG A 504 18.90 40.36 -27.76
CA ARG A 504 19.50 39.21 -27.03
C ARG A 504 21.04 39.06 -27.03
N PHE A 505 21.63 39.21 -25.84
CA PHE A 505 22.86 38.48 -25.48
C PHE A 505 22.49 37.21 -24.69
N THR A 506 22.95 36.04 -25.17
CA THR A 506 22.89 34.76 -24.45
C THR A 506 24.25 34.46 -23.85
N ALA A 507 24.32 34.26 -22.52
CA ALA A 507 25.51 33.72 -21.86
C ALA A 507 25.33 32.22 -21.64
N ALA A 508 26.19 31.41 -22.25
CA ALA A 508 26.29 29.98 -21.95
C ALA A 508 27.29 29.78 -20.81
N VAL A 509 26.93 28.97 -19.81
CA VAL A 509 27.83 28.54 -18.73
C VAL A 509 28.11 27.06 -18.93
N ASP A 510 29.39 26.72 -19.10
CA ASP A 510 29.88 25.36 -19.29
C ASP A 510 30.46 24.86 -17.96
N CYS A 511 29.93 23.75 -17.44
CA CYS A 511 30.30 23.21 -16.12
C CYS A 511 30.92 21.82 -16.25
N ARG A 512 32.25 21.74 -16.19
CA ARG A 512 32.97 20.47 -15.93
C ARG A 512 33.13 20.21 -14.43
N PRO A 513 32.90 18.99 -13.93
CA PRO A 513 33.08 18.65 -12.53
C PRO A 513 34.54 18.34 -12.17
N HIS A 514 34.91 18.58 -10.91
CA HIS A 514 36.10 18.01 -10.26
C HIS A 514 35.62 17.15 -9.07
N PRO A 515 36.25 16.00 -8.76
CA PRO A 515 35.57 14.94 -8.04
C PRO A 515 35.63 15.11 -6.52
N LEU A 516 34.46 15.06 -5.87
CA LEU A 516 34.25 14.47 -4.53
C LEU A 516 32.74 14.34 -4.17
N ALA A 517 31.83 14.40 -5.15
CA ALA A 517 30.40 14.26 -4.96
C ALA A 517 29.74 13.60 -6.19
N SER A 518 29.73 12.27 -6.24
CA SER A 518 29.14 11.51 -7.36
C SER A 518 28.61 10.15 -6.91
N ALA A 519 27.36 10.09 -6.45
CA ALA A 519 26.63 8.82 -6.26
C ALA A 519 25.07 8.93 -6.26
N VAL A 520 24.45 10.04 -6.69
CA VAL A 520 22.96 10.16 -6.80
C VAL A 520 22.53 11.01 -8.02
N ALA A 521 23.23 10.89 -9.16
CA ALA A 521 22.95 11.70 -10.35
C ALA A 521 23.15 10.94 -11.68
N GLN A 522 22.55 9.76 -11.78
CA GLN A 522 22.23 9.11 -13.07
C GLN A 522 20.76 8.66 -12.98
N GLY A 523 19.90 9.18 -13.86
CA GLY A 523 18.45 8.93 -13.79
C GLY A 523 17.54 10.09 -14.22
N LEU A 524 18.06 11.27 -14.58
CA LEU A 524 17.27 12.37 -15.12
C LEU A 524 17.92 12.95 -16.39
N SER A 525 17.65 12.31 -17.53
CA SER A 525 17.80 12.91 -18.86
C SER A 525 16.61 12.49 -19.73
N GLY A 526 15.54 13.27 -19.67
CA GLY A 526 14.23 12.93 -20.21
C GLY A 526 13.37 14.16 -20.49
N LYS A 527 13.87 15.05 -21.36
CA LYS A 527 13.18 16.14 -22.08
C LYS A 527 11.88 16.68 -21.46
N ALA A 528 11.98 17.79 -20.72
CA ALA A 528 10.85 18.69 -20.47
C ALA A 528 11.20 20.12 -20.93
N CYS A 529 10.92 20.42 -22.20
CA CYS A 529 10.96 21.79 -22.75
C CYS A 529 9.55 22.17 -23.24
N PHE A 530 8.80 22.90 -22.42
CA PHE A 530 7.58 23.58 -22.86
C PHE A 530 7.91 24.94 -23.48
N PRO A 531 7.38 25.28 -24.67
CA PRO A 531 7.29 26.65 -25.15
C PRO A 531 5.92 27.24 -24.81
N GLY A 532 5.88 28.23 -23.92
CA GLY A 532 4.74 29.14 -23.78
C GLY A 532 4.91 30.36 -24.69
N GLY A 533 3.97 30.61 -25.61
CA GLY A 533 4.04 31.74 -26.55
C GLY A 533 2.74 31.95 -27.30
N THR A 534 1.96 32.96 -26.89
CA THR A 534 0.62 33.28 -27.40
C THR A 534 0.60 33.87 -28.81
N ALA A 535 -0.38 33.45 -29.62
CA ALA A 535 -0.94 34.24 -30.72
C ALA A 535 -2.48 34.13 -30.66
N ALA A 536 -3.20 35.25 -30.85
CA ALA A 536 -4.64 35.34 -30.60
C ALA A 536 -5.45 35.54 -31.89
N GLN A 537 -6.59 34.85 -32.04
CA GLN A 537 -7.60 35.16 -33.07
C GLN A 537 -9.04 34.69 -32.68
N ARG A 538 -9.78 35.62 -32.05
CA ARG A 538 -11.22 35.96 -32.20
C ARG A 538 -12.36 34.90 -32.27
N TYR A 539 -13.28 35.06 -31.31
CA TYR A 539 -14.77 34.95 -31.36
C TYR A 539 -15.46 33.57 -31.53
N PRO A 540 -16.74 33.42 -31.12
CA PRO A 540 -17.33 33.82 -29.83
C PRO A 540 -18.17 32.71 -29.15
N THR A 541 -18.58 32.92 -27.90
CA THR A 541 -19.58 32.10 -27.18
C THR A 541 -21.02 32.52 -27.51
N ALA A 542 -21.97 31.58 -27.46
CA ALA A 542 -23.41 31.85 -27.42
C ALA A 542 -24.14 30.80 -26.56
N TYR A 543 -25.13 31.27 -25.79
CA TYR A 543 -26.04 30.48 -24.95
C TYR A 543 -27.20 29.88 -25.76
N ALA A 544 -27.84 28.83 -25.24
CA ALA A 544 -29.30 28.66 -25.30
C ALA A 544 -29.79 27.64 -24.26
N GLU A 545 -30.70 28.06 -23.39
CA GLU A 545 -31.66 27.19 -22.69
C GLU A 545 -32.73 26.68 -23.70
N GLY A 546 -33.44 25.60 -23.37
CA GLY A 546 -34.57 25.11 -24.18
C GLY A 546 -35.92 25.69 -23.75
N ASP A 547 -36.96 25.49 -24.56
CA ASP A 547 -38.36 25.24 -24.14
C ASP A 547 -39.17 24.63 -25.34
N PRO A 548 -40.53 24.55 -25.43
CA PRO A 548 -41.16 23.24 -25.64
C PRO A 548 -42.15 23.14 -26.83
N ASP A 549 -42.84 21.98 -26.88
CA ASP A 549 -44.23 21.79 -27.38
C ASP A 549 -44.53 21.86 -28.90
N ARG A 550 -44.71 20.68 -29.56
CA ARG A 550 -45.98 20.31 -30.24
C ARG A 550 -46.03 18.93 -30.96
N SER A 551 -47.00 18.11 -30.54
CA SER A 551 -47.92 17.24 -31.34
C SER A 551 -47.46 16.36 -32.53
N ASP A 552 -47.37 15.03 -32.31
CA ASP A 552 -48.25 13.90 -32.79
C ASP A 552 -48.87 13.92 -34.23
N PRO A 553 -49.37 12.78 -34.83
CA PRO A 553 -49.45 11.38 -34.35
C PRO A 553 -49.17 10.24 -35.37
N ARG A 554 -48.99 8.98 -34.88
CA ARG A 554 -49.75 7.73 -35.24
C ARG A 554 -49.02 6.39 -34.91
N LEU A 555 -49.70 5.53 -34.13
CA LEU A 555 -49.98 4.07 -34.32
C LEU A 555 -48.82 3.14 -34.78
N THR A 556 -48.52 1.95 -34.23
CA THR A 556 -49.13 1.01 -33.25
C THR A 556 -48.06 -0.07 -32.91
N GLY A 557 -48.13 -0.94 -31.89
CA GLY A 557 -49.16 -1.21 -30.85
C GLY A 557 -49.37 -2.72 -30.62
N GLY A 558 -48.99 -3.29 -29.47
CA GLY A 558 -49.14 -4.72 -29.12
C GLY A 558 -48.62 -5.06 -27.71
N ALA A 559 -49.39 -5.84 -26.94
CA ALA A 559 -49.08 -6.25 -25.57
C ALA A 559 -49.33 -7.77 -25.39
N VAL A 560 -48.60 -8.43 -24.48
CA VAL A 560 -48.96 -9.77 -23.95
C VAL A 560 -48.54 -9.88 -22.48
N ASP A 561 -49.44 -10.45 -21.66
CA ASP A 561 -49.27 -10.74 -20.23
C ASP A 561 -48.44 -12.00 -19.93
N SER A 562 -47.73 -11.97 -18.80
CA SER A 562 -47.68 -12.99 -17.73
C SER A 562 -46.39 -12.79 -16.91
N GLY A 563 -46.34 -12.95 -15.59
CA GLY A 563 -47.36 -13.44 -14.67
C GLY A 563 -46.87 -14.71 -13.96
N TYR A 564 -46.12 -14.55 -12.86
CA TYR A 564 -46.25 -15.39 -11.65
C TYR A 564 -45.61 -14.69 -10.44
N ARG A 565 -46.06 -15.08 -9.24
CA ARG A 565 -45.83 -14.45 -7.93
C ARG A 565 -45.15 -15.44 -6.98
N SER A 566 -44.68 -14.92 -5.84
CA SER A 566 -44.22 -15.63 -4.63
C SER A 566 -42.75 -16.08 -4.63
N ASP A 567 -42.03 -16.11 -3.50
CA ASP A 567 -42.08 -15.36 -2.22
C ASP A 567 -40.79 -15.71 -1.43
N LEU A 568 -40.56 -15.08 -0.27
CA LEU A 568 -39.53 -15.45 0.75
C LEU A 568 -38.06 -15.13 0.38
N THR A 569 -37.18 -14.62 1.26
CA THR A 569 -37.35 -14.07 2.63
C THR A 569 -36.17 -13.13 2.95
N HIS A 570 -36.41 -12.10 3.77
CA HIS A 570 -35.34 -11.39 4.47
C HIS A 570 -34.57 -12.34 5.41
N HIS A 571 -33.24 -12.20 5.49
CA HIS A 571 -32.54 -12.20 6.77
C HIS A 571 -31.35 -11.25 6.76
N ALA A 572 -31.30 -10.39 7.78
CA ALA A 572 -30.17 -9.52 8.06
C ALA A 572 -29.36 -10.13 9.20
N VAL A 573 -28.03 -10.06 9.12
CA VAL A 573 -27.15 -10.32 10.26
C VAL A 573 -26.20 -9.15 10.39
N LYS A 574 -26.34 -8.40 11.49
CA LYS A 574 -25.27 -7.60 12.06
C LYS A 574 -24.43 -8.53 12.94
N TYR A 575 -23.11 -8.49 12.78
CA TYR A 575 -22.15 -8.50 13.88
C TYR A 575 -20.93 -7.68 13.47
#